data_AF-A0A932YX52-F1
#
_entry.id   AF-A0A932YX52-F1
#
_cell.length_a   1.000
_cell.length_b   1.000
_cell.length_c   1.000
_cell.angle_alpha   90.00
_cell.angle_beta   90.00
_cell.angle_gamma   90.00
#
_symmetry.space_group_name_H-M   'P 1'
#
loop_
_entity.id
_entity.type
_entity.pdbx_description
1 polymer ?
#
loop_
_entity_poly.entity_id
_entity_poly.type
_entity_poly.pdbx_seq_one_letter_code
_entity_poly.pdbx_strand_id
1 'polypeptide(L)'
;MSGIFFAHPHTLLDRVGEILSKVGPQKFFSSPDDEVKKAREGFAAYFFTLTLKKFTGRDWWLAQFGQSERQYPDFDFISFSEGPDEIRVESVELTGVYPHFENFEKMLAVVESKQKQYGNKALKFSLLIFVNHEKSEEWIQILRSHLTTPHPFLSIWTIHLRFKKGGMEVGKAVAQRIQPSPGLRVEANTDDQEIHKRQQLPSFLEERKEGNSAYIAFKPEFITKFRKKVRALSRAP
;
A
#
# COMPACT_ATOMS: atom_id res chain seq x y z
N MET A 1 -11.15 -17.25 -10.65
CA MET A 1 -12.01 -16.10 -11.02
C MET A 1 -11.32 -15.33 -12.14
N SER A 2 -11.97 -15.11 -13.29
CA SER A 2 -11.44 -14.28 -14.37
C SER A 2 -12.13 -12.91 -14.37
N GLY A 3 -11.75 -12.07 -13.40
CA GLY A 3 -12.28 -10.72 -13.24
C GLY A 3 -11.41 -9.88 -12.31
N ILE A 4 -11.37 -8.56 -12.55
CA ILE A 4 -10.72 -7.62 -11.63
C ILE A 4 -11.67 -7.39 -10.46
N PHE A 5 -11.19 -7.65 -9.25
CA PHE A 5 -11.88 -7.34 -8.01
C PHE A 5 -10.98 -6.54 -7.07
N PHE A 6 -11.61 -5.82 -6.16
CA PHE A 6 -10.96 -4.88 -5.27
C PHE A 6 -11.26 -5.25 -3.83
N ALA A 7 -10.21 -5.62 -3.08
CA ALA A 7 -10.32 -5.98 -1.68
C ALA A 7 -10.30 -4.71 -0.82
N HIS A 8 -11.13 -4.69 0.22
CA HIS A 8 -11.01 -3.65 1.24
C HIS A 8 -9.70 -3.86 2.01
N PRO A 9 -8.92 -2.81 2.32
CA PRO A 9 -7.69 -2.96 3.09
C PRO A 9 -7.83 -3.69 4.44
N HIS A 10 -9.02 -3.74 5.05
CA HIS A 10 -9.27 -4.50 6.27
C HIS A 10 -9.04 -6.01 6.10
N THR A 11 -9.20 -6.56 4.89
CA THR A 11 -8.92 -7.99 4.65
C THR A 11 -7.44 -8.32 4.84
N LEU A 12 -6.55 -7.32 4.76
CA LEU A 12 -5.14 -7.49 5.12
C LEU A 12 -4.96 -7.72 6.61
N LEU A 13 -5.76 -7.04 7.45
CA LEU A 13 -5.67 -7.18 8.90
C LEU A 13 -6.13 -8.55 9.38
N ASP A 14 -7.17 -9.12 8.77
CA ASP A 14 -7.62 -10.47 9.10
C ASP A 14 -6.48 -11.47 8.90
N ARG A 15 -5.80 -11.39 7.75
CA ARG A 15 -4.65 -12.23 7.43
C ARG A 15 -3.46 -11.97 8.36
N VAL A 16 -3.20 -10.71 8.70
CA VAL A 16 -2.16 -10.37 9.67
C VAL A 16 -2.48 -10.97 11.03
N GLY A 17 -3.72 -10.87 11.50
CA GLY A 17 -4.17 -11.41 12.78
C GLY A 17 -4.01 -12.93 12.86
N GLU A 18 -4.38 -13.65 11.80
CA GLU A 18 -4.18 -15.10 11.70
C GLU A 18 -2.70 -15.48 11.83
N ILE A 19 -1.82 -14.86 11.04
CA ILE A 19 -0.39 -15.18 11.04
C ILE A 19 0.27 -14.77 12.34
N LEU A 20 -0.03 -13.58 12.86
CA LEU A 20 0.49 -13.10 14.13
C LEU A 20 0.10 -14.03 15.28
N SER A 21 -1.14 -14.52 15.30
CA SER A 21 -1.61 -15.49 16.31
C SER A 21 -0.88 -16.85 16.20
N LYS A 22 -0.55 -17.27 14.97
CA LYS A 22 0.15 -18.53 14.70
C LYS A 22 1.64 -18.49 15.09
N VAL A 23 2.36 -17.41 14.77
CA VAL A 23 3.82 -17.34 14.94
C VAL A 23 4.28 -16.52 16.14
N GLY A 24 3.41 -15.67 16.69
CA GLY A 24 3.73 -14.73 17.77
C GLY A 24 4.50 -13.48 17.30
N PRO A 25 4.52 -12.40 18.10
CA PRO A 25 5.05 -11.10 17.69
C PRO A 25 6.54 -11.10 17.37
N GLN A 26 7.36 -11.84 18.13
CA GLN A 26 8.80 -11.90 17.89
C GLN A 26 9.14 -12.53 16.54
N LYS A 27 8.53 -13.67 16.20
CA LYS A 27 8.73 -14.31 14.89
C LYS A 27 8.07 -13.51 13.78
N PHE A 28 6.94 -12.85 14.04
CA PHE A 28 6.28 -12.02 13.04
C PHE A 28 7.21 -10.93 12.49
N PHE A 29 8.06 -10.32 13.32
CA PHE A 29 8.97 -9.25 12.89
C PHE A 29 10.40 -9.68 12.56
N SER A 30 10.76 -10.95 12.76
CA SER A 30 12.12 -11.46 12.50
C SER A 30 12.17 -12.62 11.51
N SER A 31 11.07 -13.34 11.28
CA SER A 31 11.09 -14.55 10.46
C SER A 31 11.32 -14.24 8.97
N PRO A 32 12.19 -15.00 8.29
CA PRO A 32 12.35 -14.94 6.83
C PRO A 32 11.22 -15.65 6.07
N ASP A 33 10.31 -16.35 6.76
CA ASP A 33 9.22 -17.11 6.12
C ASP A 33 8.37 -16.22 5.19
N ASP A 34 8.17 -16.66 3.95
CA ASP A 34 7.43 -15.89 2.94
C ASP A 34 5.98 -15.58 3.35
N GLU A 35 5.30 -16.49 4.05
CA GLU A 35 3.95 -16.26 4.59
C GLU A 35 3.96 -15.11 5.61
N VAL A 36 4.97 -15.05 6.47
CA VAL A 36 5.13 -14.00 7.48
C VAL A 36 5.55 -12.68 6.83
N LYS A 37 6.44 -12.74 5.83
CA LYS A 37 6.83 -11.58 5.03
C LYS A 37 5.62 -10.95 4.35
N LYS A 38 4.80 -11.73 3.64
CA LYS A 38 3.57 -11.24 3.00
C LYS A 38 2.58 -10.63 3.99
N ALA A 39 2.47 -11.20 5.19
CA ALA A 39 1.65 -10.61 6.26
C ALA A 39 2.20 -9.25 6.72
N ARG A 40 3.52 -9.11 6.93
CA ARG A 40 4.15 -7.81 7.23
C ARG A 40 3.93 -6.78 6.12
N GLU A 41 3.95 -7.22 4.87
CA GLU A 41 3.70 -6.37 3.72
C GLU A 41 2.24 -5.87 3.71
N GLY A 42 1.28 -6.77 3.94
CA GLY A 42 -0.13 -6.42 4.12
C GLY A 42 -0.37 -5.47 5.30
N PHE A 43 0.37 -5.64 6.39
CA PHE A 43 0.33 -4.72 7.54
C PHE A 43 0.77 -3.31 7.17
N ALA A 44 1.88 -3.16 6.45
CA ALA A 44 2.36 -1.87 5.96
C ALA A 44 1.37 -1.23 4.96
N ALA A 45 0.87 -2.02 4.02
CA ALA A 45 -0.11 -1.58 3.02
C ALA A 45 -1.41 -1.08 3.67
N TYR A 46 -1.91 -1.77 4.69
CA TYR A 46 -3.09 -1.34 5.45
C TYR A 46 -2.90 0.07 6.03
N PHE A 47 -1.83 0.31 6.78
CA PHE A 47 -1.60 1.63 7.38
C PHE A 47 -1.34 2.72 6.35
N PHE A 48 -0.69 2.37 5.24
CA PHE A 48 -0.54 3.30 4.13
C PHE A 48 -1.91 3.72 3.56
N THR A 49 -2.87 2.81 3.42
CA THR A 49 -4.23 3.18 2.98
C THR A 49 -4.94 4.15 3.91
N LEU A 50 -4.74 4.05 5.23
CA LEU A 50 -5.29 5.01 6.19
C LEU A 50 -4.71 6.42 5.96
N THR A 51 -3.42 6.51 5.67
CA THR A 51 -2.76 7.79 5.35
C THR A 51 -3.23 8.33 3.99
N LEU A 52 -3.38 7.48 2.98
CA LEU A 52 -3.93 7.88 1.68
C LEU A 52 -5.35 8.44 1.83
N LYS A 53 -6.21 7.77 2.61
CA LYS A 53 -7.54 8.25 2.91
C LYS A 53 -7.53 9.59 3.64
N LYS A 54 -6.68 9.75 4.66
CA LYS A 54 -6.55 11.03 5.37
C LYS A 54 -6.13 12.16 4.45
N PHE A 55 -5.24 11.88 3.49
CA PHE A 55 -4.74 12.86 2.54
C PHE A 55 -5.75 13.22 1.46
N THR A 56 -6.45 12.23 0.90
CA THR A 56 -7.33 12.46 -0.27
C THR A 56 -8.80 12.60 0.09
N GLY A 57 -9.20 12.24 1.31
CA GLY A 57 -10.60 12.14 1.73
C GLY A 57 -11.39 11.05 1.00
N ARG A 58 -10.69 10.06 0.42
CA ARG A 58 -11.29 8.99 -0.39
C ARG A 58 -10.91 7.62 0.14
N ASP A 59 -11.80 6.65 -0.04
CA ASP A 59 -11.45 5.25 0.19
C ASP A 59 -10.47 4.74 -0.88
N TRP A 60 -9.61 3.84 -0.45
CA TRP A 60 -8.61 3.16 -1.29
C TRP A 60 -8.75 1.66 -1.13
N TRP A 61 -8.72 0.94 -2.24
CA TRP A 61 -8.87 -0.51 -2.31
C TRP A 61 -7.64 -1.13 -2.93
N LEU A 62 -7.42 -2.42 -2.65
CA LEU A 62 -6.36 -3.19 -3.28
C LEU A 62 -6.88 -3.91 -4.51
N ALA A 63 -6.31 -3.66 -5.67
CA ALA A 63 -6.61 -4.43 -6.87
C ALA A 63 -6.00 -5.84 -6.76
N GLN A 64 -6.83 -6.87 -6.93
CA GLN A 64 -6.43 -8.28 -6.73
C GLN A 64 -6.24 -9.06 -8.04
N PHE A 65 -6.20 -8.38 -9.19
CA PHE A 65 -6.05 -9.05 -10.49
C PHE A 65 -4.60 -9.44 -10.75
N GLY A 66 -4.33 -10.75 -10.88
CA GLY A 66 -3.01 -11.26 -11.26
C GLY A 66 -1.91 -11.04 -10.22
N GLN A 67 -2.24 -10.56 -9.00
CA GLN A 67 -1.24 -10.32 -7.94
C GLN A 67 -0.50 -11.58 -7.51
N SER A 68 -1.12 -12.77 -7.60
CA SER A 68 -0.45 -14.03 -7.27
C SER A 68 0.65 -14.45 -8.25
N GLU A 69 0.64 -13.91 -9.47
CA GLU A 69 1.60 -14.24 -10.55
C GLU A 69 2.54 -13.07 -10.88
N ARG A 70 2.23 -11.87 -10.40
CA ARG A 70 2.99 -10.66 -10.68
C ARG A 70 4.20 -10.53 -9.76
N GLN A 71 5.36 -10.21 -10.33
CA GLN A 71 6.61 -10.01 -9.57
C GLN A 71 6.73 -8.60 -8.98
N TYR A 72 6.13 -7.58 -9.60
CA TYR A 72 6.18 -6.18 -9.17
C TYR A 72 5.12 -5.33 -9.91
N PRO A 73 4.62 -4.23 -9.31
CA PRO A 73 4.80 -3.84 -7.92
C PRO A 73 3.96 -4.73 -6.98
N ASP A 74 4.32 -4.74 -5.70
CA ASP A 74 3.64 -5.53 -4.67
C ASP A 74 2.16 -5.16 -4.51
N PHE A 75 1.83 -3.86 -4.60
CA PHE A 75 0.46 -3.38 -4.42
C PHE A 75 0.04 -2.37 -5.49
N ASP A 76 -1.21 -2.50 -5.93
CA ASP A 76 -1.92 -1.46 -6.67
C ASP A 76 -3.09 -0.96 -5.81
N PHE A 77 -2.93 0.23 -5.23
CA PHE A 77 -4.02 0.92 -4.56
C PHE A 77 -4.84 1.68 -5.59
N ILE A 78 -6.15 1.51 -5.55
CA ILE A 78 -7.08 2.20 -6.43
C ILE A 78 -8.10 2.98 -5.60
N SER A 79 -8.45 4.17 -6.04
CA SER A 79 -9.54 4.96 -5.50
C SER A 79 -10.52 5.30 -6.61
N PHE A 80 -11.81 5.23 -6.30
CA PHE A 80 -12.90 5.43 -7.24
C PHE A 80 -13.72 6.67 -6.85
N SER A 81 -14.37 7.20 -7.85
CA SER A 81 -15.25 8.39 -7.83
C SER A 81 -16.29 8.23 -8.94
N GLU A 82 -17.33 9.06 -8.96
CA GLU A 82 -18.40 8.95 -9.97
C GLU A 82 -17.89 9.16 -11.40
N GLY A 83 -16.87 10.00 -11.60
CA GLY A 83 -16.22 10.20 -12.89
C GLY A 83 -15.07 9.20 -13.14
N PRO A 84 -14.95 8.61 -14.35
CA PRO A 84 -13.85 7.71 -14.69
C PRO A 84 -12.48 8.41 -14.71
N ASP A 85 -12.44 9.70 -15.06
CA ASP A 85 -11.21 10.52 -15.10
C ASP A 85 -10.68 10.84 -13.69
N GLU A 86 -11.48 10.59 -12.67
CA GLU A 86 -11.13 10.82 -11.28
C GLU A 86 -10.69 9.54 -10.55
N ILE A 87 -10.67 8.39 -11.24
CA ILE A 87 -10.08 7.15 -10.72
C ILE A 87 -8.58 7.37 -10.51
N ARG A 88 -8.10 7.08 -9.31
CA ARG A 88 -6.68 7.22 -8.97
C ARG A 88 -6.06 5.86 -8.73
N VAL A 89 -4.84 5.69 -9.19
CA VAL A 89 -4.03 4.49 -8.94
C VAL A 89 -2.71 4.92 -8.33
N GLU A 90 -2.36 4.31 -7.21
CA GLU A 90 -1.04 4.40 -6.59
C GLU A 90 -0.46 2.99 -6.54
N SER A 91 0.50 2.72 -7.42
CA SER A 91 1.23 1.46 -7.47
C SER A 91 2.49 1.58 -6.64
N VAL A 92 2.73 0.66 -5.69
CA VAL A 92 3.92 0.68 -4.83
C VAL A 92 4.62 -0.66 -4.78
N GLU A 93 5.93 -0.60 -4.95
CA GLU A 93 6.86 -1.65 -4.53
C GLU A 93 7.18 -1.45 -3.05
N LEU A 94 7.23 -2.53 -2.26
CA LEU A 94 7.47 -2.46 -0.82
C LEU A 94 8.86 -2.99 -0.46
N THR A 95 9.48 -2.34 0.53
CA THR A 95 10.61 -2.89 1.27
C THR A 95 10.46 -2.59 2.75
N GLY A 96 11.10 -3.40 3.60
CA GLY A 96 10.95 -3.35 5.04
C GLY A 96 12.27 -3.10 5.76
N VAL A 97 12.23 -2.22 6.76
CA VAL A 97 13.28 -1.98 7.74
C VAL A 97 12.74 -2.44 9.08
N TYR A 98 13.43 -3.38 9.72
CA TYR A 98 12.93 -4.11 10.88
C TYR A 98 13.88 -4.00 12.09
N PRO A 99 13.46 -4.45 13.29
CA PRO A 99 14.28 -4.29 14.50
C PRO A 99 15.66 -4.95 14.48
N HIS A 100 15.93 -5.88 13.56
CA HIS A 100 17.23 -6.54 13.44
C HIS A 100 18.29 -5.70 12.69
N PHE A 101 17.90 -4.58 12.08
CA PHE A 101 18.86 -3.68 11.46
C PHE A 101 19.65 -2.94 12.54
N GLU A 102 20.95 -3.21 12.63
CA GLU A 102 21.79 -2.67 13.71
C GLU A 102 22.11 -1.17 13.55
N ASN A 103 22.13 -0.66 12.31
CA ASN A 103 22.50 0.71 12.01
C ASN A 103 21.86 1.21 10.70
N PHE A 104 22.01 2.51 10.45
CA PHE A 104 21.45 3.18 9.29
C PHE A 104 22.08 2.67 7.98
N GLU A 105 23.36 2.34 7.97
CA GLU A 105 24.08 1.87 6.78
C GLU A 105 23.51 0.56 6.26
N LYS A 106 23.20 -0.39 7.15
CA LYS A 106 22.52 -1.65 6.79
C LYS A 106 21.14 -1.38 6.20
N MET A 107 20.40 -0.41 6.74
CA MET A 107 19.10 -0.02 6.23
C MET A 107 19.21 0.59 4.83
N LEU A 108 20.13 1.55 4.67
CA LEU A 108 20.38 2.23 3.40
C LEU A 108 20.77 1.22 2.31
N ALA A 109 21.63 0.25 2.63
CA ALA A 109 22.04 -0.80 1.69
C ALA A 109 20.84 -1.60 1.13
N VAL A 110 19.79 -1.84 1.94
CA VAL A 110 18.57 -2.52 1.48
C VAL A 110 17.75 -1.64 0.54
N VAL A 111 17.63 -0.35 0.84
CA VAL A 111 16.94 0.62 -0.03
C VAL A 111 17.66 0.77 -1.37
N GLU A 112 18.99 0.94 -1.33
CA GLU A 112 19.81 1.03 -2.54
C GLU A 112 19.82 -0.26 -3.35
N SER A 113 19.88 -1.42 -2.69
CA SER A 113 19.78 -2.72 -3.37
C SER A 113 18.46 -2.83 -4.12
N LYS A 114 17.35 -2.40 -3.50
CA LYS A 114 16.04 -2.36 -4.15
C LYS A 114 16.03 -1.40 -5.34
N GLN A 115 16.63 -0.22 -5.26
CA GLN A 115 16.77 0.68 -6.42
C GLN A 115 17.61 0.06 -7.54
N LYS A 116 18.76 -0.55 -7.20
CA LYS A 116 19.66 -1.21 -8.16
C LYS A 116 19.00 -2.37 -8.89
N GLN A 117 18.11 -3.11 -8.23
CA GLN A 117 17.36 -4.24 -8.82
C GLN A 117 16.59 -3.84 -10.09
N TYR A 118 16.05 -2.63 -10.16
CA TYR A 118 15.25 -2.17 -11.32
C TYR A 118 16.09 -1.42 -12.37
N GLY A 119 17.38 -1.22 -12.12
CA GLY A 119 18.29 -0.52 -13.02
C GLY A 119 17.91 0.96 -13.23
N ASN A 120 18.27 1.50 -14.40
CA ASN A 120 18.17 2.93 -14.70
C ASN A 120 16.93 3.31 -15.52
N LYS A 121 15.96 2.41 -15.68
CA LYS A 121 14.73 2.71 -16.43
C LYS A 121 13.71 3.32 -15.48
N ALA A 122 13.18 4.49 -15.85
CA ALA A 122 12.10 5.11 -15.08
C ALA A 122 10.89 4.16 -15.01
N LEU A 123 10.44 3.89 -13.77
CA LEU A 123 9.31 3.05 -13.45
C LEU A 123 8.05 3.91 -13.33
N LYS A 124 6.89 3.26 -13.42
CA LYS A 124 5.57 3.90 -13.24
C LYS A 124 4.96 3.61 -11.86
N PHE A 125 5.79 3.26 -10.88
CA PHE A 125 5.36 2.97 -9.52
C PHE A 125 6.35 3.56 -8.52
N SER A 126 5.87 3.75 -7.30
CA SER A 126 6.61 4.31 -6.17
C SER A 126 7.30 3.22 -5.35
N LEU A 127 8.33 3.57 -4.58
CA LEU A 127 8.86 2.71 -3.52
C LEU A 127 8.22 3.12 -2.20
N LEU A 128 7.64 2.17 -1.48
CA LEU A 128 7.19 2.32 -0.10
C LEU A 128 8.17 1.58 0.82
N ILE A 129 8.66 2.28 1.84
CA ILE A 129 9.60 1.75 2.82
C ILE A 129 8.87 1.67 4.17
N PHE A 130 8.59 0.47 4.64
CA PHE A 130 8.03 0.27 5.97
C PHE A 130 9.15 0.32 7.00
N VAL A 131 9.18 1.37 7.82
CA VAL A 131 10.23 1.59 8.83
C VAL A 131 9.72 1.17 10.20
N ASN A 132 9.80 -0.13 10.49
CA ASN A 132 9.48 -0.71 11.78
C ASN A 132 10.74 -0.83 12.66
N HIS A 133 11.24 0.33 13.10
CA HIS A 133 12.45 0.44 13.91
C HIS A 133 12.27 1.52 14.98
N GLU A 134 12.89 1.35 16.15
CA GLU A 134 12.82 2.34 17.25
C GLU A 134 13.35 3.72 16.82
N LYS A 135 14.36 3.75 15.96
CA LYS A 135 14.95 4.96 15.35
C LYS A 135 14.24 5.42 14.08
N SER A 136 13.01 4.99 13.82
CA SER A 136 12.30 5.25 12.56
C SER A 136 12.30 6.73 12.16
N GLU A 137 11.94 7.65 13.05
CA GLU A 137 11.91 9.09 12.73
C GLU A 137 13.30 9.64 12.38
N GLU A 138 14.32 9.30 13.17
CA GLU A 138 15.71 9.70 12.93
C GLU A 138 16.19 9.20 11.57
N TRP A 139 16.02 7.90 11.31
CA TRP A 139 16.48 7.27 10.09
C TRP A 139 15.73 7.76 8.86
N ILE A 140 14.44 8.10 8.96
CA ILE A 140 13.71 8.70 7.84
C ILE A 140 14.28 10.08 7.48
N GLN A 141 14.68 10.90 8.46
CA GLN A 141 15.32 12.19 8.18
C GLN A 141 16.68 12.00 7.48
N ILE A 142 17.50 11.07 7.98
CA ILE A 142 18.80 10.76 7.37
C ILE A 142 18.61 10.17 5.97
N LEU A 143 17.60 9.32 5.77
CA LEU A 143 17.30 8.74 4.46
C LEU A 143 16.89 9.82 3.46
N ARG A 144 16.07 10.79 3.89
CA ARG A 144 15.66 11.93 3.06
C ARG A 144 16.85 12.78 2.60
N SER A 145 17.87 12.95 3.44
CA SER A 145 19.07 13.70 3.05
C SER A 145 20.01 12.91 2.13
N HIS A 146 20.05 11.57 2.24
CA HIS A 146 20.89 10.71 1.41
C HIS A 146 20.28 10.46 0.02
N LEU A 147 18.97 10.23 -0.06
CA LEU A 147 18.29 9.98 -1.33
C LEU A 147 18.01 11.31 -2.03
N THR A 148 18.88 11.68 -2.98
CA THR A 148 18.75 12.92 -3.75
C THR A 148 17.77 12.81 -4.92
N THR A 149 17.40 11.59 -5.30
CA THR A 149 16.50 11.31 -6.43
C THR A 149 15.59 10.12 -6.11
N PRO A 150 14.32 10.13 -6.57
CA PRO A 150 13.46 8.95 -6.48
C PRO A 150 13.80 7.85 -7.50
N HIS A 151 14.63 8.17 -8.50
CA HIS A 151 14.96 7.26 -9.60
C HIS A 151 15.48 5.89 -9.09
N PRO A 152 15.03 4.75 -9.66
CA PRO A 152 14.16 4.61 -10.84
C PRO A 152 12.65 4.76 -10.58
N PHE A 153 12.22 4.88 -9.32
CA PHE A 153 10.81 4.99 -8.94
C PHE A 153 10.23 6.37 -9.27
N LEU A 154 8.90 6.45 -9.32
CA LEU A 154 8.19 7.74 -9.44
C LEU A 154 8.39 8.60 -8.19
N SER A 155 8.31 7.97 -7.03
CA SER A 155 8.48 8.61 -5.73
C SER A 155 8.94 7.58 -4.69
N ILE A 156 9.52 8.06 -3.59
CA ILE A 156 9.90 7.24 -2.44
C ILE A 156 9.12 7.72 -1.24
N TRP A 157 8.36 6.80 -0.67
CA TRP A 157 7.55 6.97 0.52
C TRP A 157 8.12 6.14 1.66
N THR A 158 7.98 6.64 2.87
CA THR A 158 8.18 5.86 4.09
C THR A 158 6.86 5.77 4.84
N ILE A 159 6.61 4.65 5.49
CA ILE A 159 5.50 4.48 6.43
C ILE A 159 6.05 3.93 7.74
N HIS A 160 5.72 4.56 8.85
CA HIS A 160 6.04 4.04 10.18
C HIS A 160 4.88 4.26 11.14
N LEU A 161 4.93 3.53 12.26
CA LEU A 161 3.86 3.52 13.25
C LEU A 161 4.32 4.18 14.53
N ARG A 162 3.45 5.00 15.11
CA ARG A 162 3.62 5.56 16.45
C ARG A 162 2.64 4.86 17.39
N PHE A 163 3.18 4.28 18.45
CA PHE A 163 2.41 3.58 19.46
C PHE A 163 1.83 4.58 20.48
N LYS A 164 0.66 4.25 21.04
CA LYS A 164 0.06 4.99 22.17
C LYS A 164 0.98 4.88 23.40
N LYS A 165 0.75 5.76 24.38
CA LYS A 165 1.45 5.70 25.67
C LYS A 165 1.27 4.31 26.29
N GLY A 166 2.37 3.63 26.60
CA GLY A 166 2.37 2.23 27.06
C GLY A 166 2.79 1.21 26.00
N GLY A 167 2.93 1.60 24.72
CA GLY A 167 3.61 0.79 23.69
C GLY A 167 2.84 -0.40 23.13
N MET A 168 1.66 -0.73 23.69
CA MET A 168 0.91 -1.94 23.34
C MET A 168 0.01 -1.78 22.11
N GLU A 169 -0.33 -0.54 21.73
CA GLU A 169 -1.31 -0.26 20.68
C GLU A 169 -0.77 0.77 19.70
N VAL A 170 -0.99 0.55 18.41
CA VAL A 170 -0.68 1.54 17.37
C VAL A 170 -1.68 2.68 17.48
N GLY A 171 -1.19 3.90 17.75
CA GLY A 171 -2.03 5.10 17.83
C GLY A 171 -2.10 5.89 16.52
N LYS A 172 -1.06 5.78 15.69
CA LYS A 172 -0.94 6.59 14.48
C LYS A 172 -0.06 5.94 13.43
N ALA A 173 -0.46 6.07 12.17
CA ALA A 173 0.36 5.79 11.00
C ALA A 173 0.90 7.11 10.42
N VAL A 174 2.17 7.14 10.05
CA VAL A 174 2.84 8.32 9.50
C VAL A 174 3.45 7.97 8.16
N ALA A 175 2.87 8.49 7.08
CA ALA A 175 3.43 8.38 5.74
C ALA A 175 4.23 9.64 5.40
N GLN A 176 5.40 9.48 4.79
CA GLN A 176 6.20 10.60 4.29
C GLN A 176 6.67 10.32 2.87
N ARG A 177 6.33 11.18 1.92
CA ARG A 177 7.01 11.23 0.63
C ARG A 177 8.32 11.97 0.83
N ILE A 178 9.42 11.24 0.81
CA ILE A 178 10.76 11.79 1.01
C ILE A 178 11.39 12.27 -0.30
N GLN A 179 11.00 11.67 -1.43
CA GLN A 179 11.35 12.13 -2.78
C GLN A 179 10.19 11.90 -3.77
N PRO A 180 9.99 12.75 -4.80
CA PRO A 180 10.71 14.00 -5.04
C PRO A 180 10.33 15.11 -4.04
N SER A 181 11.19 16.13 -3.91
CA SER A 181 10.89 17.34 -3.13
C SER A 181 9.99 18.32 -3.90
N PRO A 182 9.10 19.10 -3.23
CA PRO A 182 8.87 19.12 -1.80
C PRO A 182 8.18 17.84 -1.30
N GLY A 183 8.66 17.36 -0.15
CA GLY A 183 8.10 16.20 0.51
C GLY A 183 6.69 16.44 1.03
N LEU A 184 6.00 15.37 1.37
CA LEU A 184 4.65 15.39 1.94
C LEU A 184 4.66 14.50 3.18
N ARG A 185 4.07 14.96 4.29
CA ARG A 185 3.89 14.17 5.51
C ARG A 185 2.41 14.09 5.85
N VAL A 186 1.91 12.88 6.07
CA VAL A 186 0.52 12.61 6.40
C VAL A 186 0.46 11.73 7.64
N GLU A 187 -0.36 12.13 8.61
CA GLU A 187 -0.53 11.42 9.87
C GLU A 187 -2.00 10.99 10.00
N ALA A 188 -2.23 9.69 10.11
CA ALA A 188 -3.56 9.09 10.30
C ALA A 188 -3.64 8.50 11.70
N ASN A 189 -4.53 9.03 12.55
CA ASN A 189 -4.80 8.42 13.86
C ASN A 189 -5.65 7.16 13.66
N THR A 190 -5.29 6.08 14.34
CA THR A 190 -6.03 4.82 14.25
C THR A 190 -7.41 4.89 14.90
N ASP A 191 -7.63 5.84 15.81
CA ASP A 191 -8.91 6.09 16.49
C ASP A 191 -9.82 7.11 15.74
N ASP A 192 -9.37 7.68 14.62
CA ASP A 192 -10.16 8.66 13.85
C ASP A 192 -11.34 7.98 13.15
N GLN A 193 -12.55 8.20 13.65
CA GLN A 193 -13.77 7.59 13.11
C GLN A 193 -14.01 7.95 11.64
N GLU A 194 -13.60 9.14 11.19
CA GLU A 194 -13.79 9.55 9.79
C GLU A 194 -12.89 8.76 8.83
N ILE A 195 -11.73 8.30 9.31
CA ILE A 195 -10.87 7.39 8.53
C ILE A 195 -11.53 6.02 8.35
N HIS A 196 -12.38 5.59 9.29
CA HIS A 196 -13.07 4.29 9.21
C HIS A 196 -14.43 4.36 8.53
N LYS A 197 -15.01 5.57 8.41
CA LYS A 197 -16.29 5.79 7.76
C LYS A 197 -16.20 5.50 6.26
N ARG A 198 -16.90 4.47 5.79
CA ARG A 198 -16.90 4.10 4.37
C ARG A 198 -17.55 5.17 3.51
N GLN A 199 -16.92 5.50 2.40
CA GLN A 199 -17.50 6.31 1.35
C GLN A 199 -18.55 5.49 0.59
N GLN A 200 -19.59 6.16 0.12
CA GLN A 200 -20.54 5.53 -0.79
C GLN A 200 -19.83 5.09 -2.06
N LEU A 201 -20.06 3.85 -2.46
CA LEU A 201 -19.49 3.33 -3.72
C LEU A 201 -20.12 4.07 -4.90
N PRO A 202 -19.32 4.42 -5.92
CA PRO A 202 -19.83 4.92 -7.18
C PRO A 202 -20.91 4.02 -7.77
N SER A 203 -21.86 4.65 -8.47
CA SER A 203 -23.03 3.97 -9.05
C SER A 203 -22.73 2.75 -9.95
N PHE A 204 -21.53 2.68 -10.52
CA PHE A 204 -21.05 1.60 -11.39
C PHE A 204 -20.29 0.47 -10.67
N LEU A 205 -20.08 0.59 -9.35
CA LEU A 205 -19.49 -0.43 -8.50
C LEU A 205 -20.54 -1.08 -7.60
N GLU A 206 -20.26 -2.31 -7.18
CA GLU A 206 -21.08 -3.03 -6.20
C GLU A 206 -20.19 -3.83 -5.25
N GLU A 207 -20.63 -3.94 -4.00
CA GLU A 207 -20.06 -4.90 -3.04
C GLU A 207 -20.66 -6.28 -3.35
N ARG A 208 -19.78 -7.26 -3.53
CA ARG A 208 -20.12 -8.68 -3.66
C ARG A 208 -19.59 -9.44 -2.45
N LYS A 209 -20.30 -10.49 -2.08
CA LYS A 209 -19.90 -11.40 -1.01
C LYS A 209 -19.77 -12.80 -1.58
N GLU A 210 -18.61 -13.41 -1.37
CA GLU A 210 -18.37 -14.82 -1.65
C GLU A 210 -17.84 -15.48 -0.39
N GLY A 211 -18.65 -16.37 0.19
CA GLY A 211 -18.39 -16.91 1.53
C GLY A 211 -18.27 -15.80 2.57
N ASN A 212 -17.16 -15.79 3.31
CA ASN A 212 -16.86 -14.79 4.34
C ASN A 212 -16.14 -13.55 3.81
N SER A 213 -15.83 -13.50 2.51
CA SER A 213 -15.08 -12.40 1.91
C SER A 213 -16.01 -11.42 1.20
N ALA A 214 -15.89 -10.14 1.54
CA ALA A 214 -16.51 -9.05 0.82
C ALA A 214 -15.48 -8.36 -0.08
N TYR A 215 -15.84 -8.14 -1.34
CA TYR A 215 -15.00 -7.45 -2.32
C TYR A 215 -15.85 -6.53 -3.19
N ILE A 216 -15.22 -5.55 -3.82
CA ILE A 216 -15.90 -4.65 -4.75
C ILE A 216 -15.56 -5.05 -6.18
N ALA A 217 -16.56 -4.99 -7.05
CA ALA A 217 -16.43 -5.27 -8.47
C ALA A 217 -17.22 -4.25 -9.30
N PHE A 218 -16.87 -4.15 -10.58
CA PHE A 218 -17.68 -3.44 -11.54
C PHE A 218 -18.99 -4.18 -11.77
N LYS A 219 -20.10 -3.43 -11.81
CA LYS A 219 -21.40 -4.00 -12.17
C LYS A 219 -21.36 -4.60 -13.58
N PRO A 220 -22.02 -5.74 -13.85
CA PRO A 220 -21.98 -6.41 -15.15
C PRO A 220 -22.39 -5.51 -16.32
N GLU A 221 -23.39 -4.65 -16.13
CA GLU A 221 -23.86 -3.69 -17.13
C GLU A 221 -22.79 -2.64 -17.49
N PHE A 222 -21.99 -2.21 -16.51
CA PHE A 222 -20.88 -1.30 -16.73
C PHE A 222 -19.79 -1.98 -17.56
N ILE A 223 -19.39 -3.20 -17.18
CA ILE A 223 -18.39 -3.99 -17.92
C ILE A 223 -18.85 -4.20 -19.37
N THR A 224 -20.12 -4.51 -19.57
CA THR A 224 -20.69 -4.73 -20.91
C THR A 224 -20.64 -3.47 -21.77
N LYS A 225 -21.04 -2.32 -21.22
CA LYS A 225 -20.95 -1.01 -21.90
C LYS A 225 -19.50 -0.65 -22.22
N PHE A 226 -18.60 -0.82 -21.26
CA PHE A 226 -17.17 -0.53 -21.41
C PHE A 226 -16.54 -1.37 -22.52
N ARG A 227 -16.76 -2.70 -22.51
CA ARG A 227 -16.25 -3.61 -23.56
C ARG A 227 -16.75 -3.23 -24.96
N LYS A 228 -18.02 -2.83 -25.09
CA LYS A 228 -18.58 -2.35 -26.37
C LYS A 228 -17.87 -1.07 -26.84
N LYS A 229 -17.66 -0.10 -25.94
CA LYS A 229 -16.99 1.17 -26.26
C LYS A 229 -15.53 0.96 -26.68
N VAL A 230 -14.76 0.13 -25.97
CA VAL A 230 -13.37 -0.20 -26.32
C VAL A 230 -13.29 -0.87 -27.68
N ARG A 231 -14.17 -1.84 -27.97
CA ARG A 231 -14.22 -2.51 -29.29
C ARG A 231 -14.56 -1.56 -30.44
N ALA A 232 -15.39 -0.54 -30.19
CA ALA A 232 -15.71 0.48 -31.19
C ALA A 232 -14.50 1.39 -31.45
N LEU A 233 -13.78 1.80 -30.40
CA LEU A 233 -12.57 2.61 -30.51
C LEU A 233 -11.41 1.87 -31.18
N SER A 234 -11.23 0.57 -30.92
CA SER A 234 -10.21 -0.25 -31.57
C SER A 234 -10.52 -0.59 -33.04
N ARG A 235 -11.71 -0.23 -33.53
CA ARG A 235 -12.17 -0.42 -34.91
C ARG A 235 -12.36 0.89 -35.66
N ALA A 236 -12.16 2.03 -35.00
CA ALA A 236 -12.12 3.33 -35.65
C ALA A 236 -10.77 3.47 -36.38
N PRO A 237 -10.76 3.93 -37.65
CA PRO A 237 -9.55 4.06 -38.46
C PRO A 237 -8.57 5.09 -37.91
#